data_AF-A0A703T402-F1
#
_entry.id   AF-A0A703T402-F1
#
_cell.length_a   1.000
_cell.length_b   1.000
_cell.length_c   1.000
_cell.angle_alpha   90.00
_cell.angle_beta   90.00
_cell.angle_gamma   90.00
#
_symmetry.space_group_name_H-M   'P 1'
#
loop_
_entity.id
_entity.type
_entity.pdbx_description
1 polymer ?
#
loop_
_entity_poly.entity_id
_entity_poly.type
_entity_poly.pdbx_seq_one_letter_code
_entity_poly.pdbx_strand_id
1 'polypeptide(L)'
;NAGWYASRNAAFQNAVSKASGVKLALDGDLIRYNSKEPGKTELAVRKLAGQLGMSEREIRSQLEKGDSLAFEKTALYKKVYKLAEAKTGKTLAREMLPGIQLESPKITRKLTTAWFAKRVDERRARCMGR
;
A
#
# COMPACT_ATOMS: atom_id res chain seq x y z
N ASN A 1 12.74 3.52 -3.03
CA ASN A 1 13.09 2.54 -1.99
C ASN A 1 11.90 1.60 -1.81
N ALA A 2 11.77 0.57 -2.65
CA ALA A 2 10.74 -0.44 -2.43
C ALA A 2 11.23 -1.35 -1.29
N GLY A 3 11.01 -0.92 -0.05
CA GLY A 3 11.41 -1.67 1.14
C GLY A 3 10.74 -3.05 1.16
N TRP A 4 11.26 -3.97 1.97
CA TRP A 4 10.78 -5.36 2.07
C TRP A 4 9.25 -5.48 2.26
N TYR A 5 8.62 -4.46 2.83
CA TYR A 5 7.20 -4.40 3.11
C TYR A 5 6.36 -3.63 2.09
N ALA A 6 6.93 -3.21 0.95
CA ALA A 6 6.24 -2.40 -0.06
C ALA A 6 4.97 -3.09 -0.58
N SER A 7 4.99 -4.42 -0.78
CA SER A 7 3.82 -5.19 -1.21
C SER A 7 2.67 -5.15 -0.18
N ARG A 8 3.00 -5.41 1.09
CA ARG A 8 2.06 -5.35 2.20
C ARG A 8 1.52 -3.94 2.40
N ASN A 9 2.38 -2.94 2.30
CA ASN A 9 2.01 -1.54 2.50
C ASN A 9 1.13 -1.02 1.35
N ALA A 10 1.39 -1.46 0.11
CA ALA A 10 0.52 -1.19 -1.03
C ALA A 10 -0.87 -1.82 -0.85
N ALA A 11 -0.94 -3.04 -0.33
CA ALA A 11 -2.22 -3.66 0.03
C ALA A 11 -2.96 -2.87 1.12
N PHE A 12 -2.24 -2.41 2.13
CA PHE A 12 -2.80 -1.53 3.17
C PHE A 12 -3.32 -0.21 2.59
N GLN A 13 -2.58 0.45 1.68
CA GLN A 13 -3.05 1.65 0.98
C GLN A 13 -4.34 1.37 0.20
N ASN A 14 -4.47 0.22 -0.45
CA ASN A 14 -5.73 -0.15 -1.11
C ASN A 14 -6.87 -0.31 -0.09
N ALA A 15 -6.64 -0.95 1.06
CA ALA A 15 -7.62 -1.04 2.13
C ALA A 15 -8.03 0.36 2.64
N VAL A 16 -7.08 1.27 2.83
CA VAL A 16 -7.36 2.68 3.17
C VAL A 16 -8.19 3.36 2.09
N SER A 17 -7.89 3.15 0.81
CA SER A 17 -8.70 3.69 -0.29
C SER A 17 -10.14 3.17 -0.30
N LYS A 18 -10.34 1.87 -0.03
CA LYS A 18 -11.69 1.29 0.09
C LYS A 18 -12.43 1.81 1.33
N ALA A 19 -11.74 1.97 2.45
CA ALA A 19 -12.33 2.46 3.68
C ALA A 19 -12.69 3.96 3.61
N SER A 20 -11.81 4.80 3.06
CA SER A 20 -11.95 6.27 3.07
C SER A 20 -12.61 6.84 1.81
N GLY A 21 -12.68 6.10 0.72
CA GLY A 21 -13.07 6.61 -0.60
C GLY A 21 -12.00 7.49 -1.27
N VAL A 22 -10.85 7.71 -0.63
CA VAL A 22 -9.75 8.50 -1.21
C VAL A 22 -8.91 7.62 -2.12
N LYS A 23 -8.71 8.04 -3.37
CA LYS A 23 -7.82 7.36 -4.32
C LYS A 23 -6.36 7.59 -3.92
N LEU A 24 -5.66 6.51 -3.53
CA LEU A 24 -4.24 6.54 -3.18
C LEU A 24 -3.39 5.92 -4.30
N ALA A 25 -2.13 6.34 -4.37
CA ALA A 25 -1.10 5.55 -5.04
C ALA A 25 -0.83 4.31 -4.18
N LEU A 26 -0.63 3.17 -4.84
CA LEU A 26 -0.33 1.89 -4.18
C LEU A 26 1.18 1.63 -4.25
N ASP A 27 1.97 2.63 -3.85
CA ASP A 27 3.44 2.65 -3.95
C ASP A 27 4.14 2.04 -2.73
N GLY A 28 3.40 1.79 -1.64
CA GLY A 28 3.92 1.26 -0.38
C GLY A 28 4.37 2.33 0.63
N ASP A 29 4.25 3.63 0.28
CA ASP A 29 4.66 4.73 1.15
C ASP A 29 3.54 5.16 2.11
N LEU A 30 3.72 4.80 3.38
CA LEU A 30 2.72 5.09 4.41
C LEU A 30 2.87 6.50 5.02
N ILE A 31 4.09 7.01 5.06
CA ILE A 31 4.44 8.31 5.64
C ILE A 31 5.50 9.04 4.80
N ARG A 32 5.67 10.33 5.08
CA ARG A 32 6.87 11.08 4.66
C ARG A 32 7.95 10.87 5.72
N TYR A 33 9.06 10.23 5.36
CA TYR A 33 10.18 9.98 6.29
C TYR A 33 11.01 11.24 6.58
N ASN A 34 11.15 12.12 5.57
CA ASN A 34 11.97 13.34 5.69
C ASN A 34 11.17 14.56 6.18
N SER A 35 9.91 14.37 6.58
CA SER A 35 9.05 15.46 7.05
C SER A 35 8.08 14.99 8.12
N LYS A 36 7.80 15.86 9.09
CA LYS A 36 6.74 15.67 10.08
C LYS A 36 5.35 15.94 9.50
N GLU A 37 5.28 16.53 8.31
CA GLU A 37 4.02 16.75 7.62
C GLU A 37 3.39 15.42 7.19
N PRO A 38 2.05 15.29 7.31
CA PRO A 38 1.36 14.09 6.90
C PRO A 38 1.40 13.91 5.38
N GLY A 39 1.70 12.68 4.93
CA GLY A 39 1.58 12.30 3.53
C GLY A 39 0.14 12.05 3.10
N LYS A 40 -0.09 11.75 1.81
CA LYS A 40 -1.43 11.46 1.29
C LYS A 40 -2.07 10.24 1.97
N THR A 41 -1.31 9.16 2.15
CA THR A 41 -1.76 7.96 2.87
C THR A 41 -2.18 8.31 4.30
N GLU A 42 -1.35 9.03 5.03
CA GLU A 42 -1.64 9.44 6.40
C GLU A 42 -2.89 10.32 6.51
N LEU A 43 -3.03 11.32 5.63
CA LEU A 43 -4.24 12.16 5.59
C LEU A 43 -5.51 11.32 5.35
N ALA A 44 -5.45 10.32 4.46
CA ALA A 44 -6.57 9.43 4.21
C ALA A 44 -6.92 8.57 5.43
N VAL A 45 -5.91 8.12 6.19
CA VAL A 45 -6.13 7.37 7.44
C VAL A 45 -6.67 8.28 8.55
N ARG A 46 -6.18 9.53 8.67
CA ARG A 46 -6.70 10.51 9.64
C ARG A 46 -8.18 10.83 9.41
N LYS A 47 -8.66 10.85 8.16
CA LYS A 47 -10.11 10.95 7.86
C LYS A 47 -10.94 9.82 8.47
N LEU A 48 -10.33 8.67 8.74
CA LEU A 48 -10.98 7.52 9.39
C LEU A 48 -10.86 7.55 10.92
N ALA A 49 -10.15 8.51 11.52
CA ALA A 49 -9.82 8.56 12.95
C ALA A 49 -11.03 8.31 13.86
N GLY A 50 -12.17 8.97 13.57
CA GLY A 50 -13.42 8.78 14.32
C GLY A 50 -13.97 7.36 14.24
N GLN A 51 -13.97 6.75 13.04
CA GLN A 51 -14.43 5.36 12.84
C GLN A 51 -13.47 4.34 13.44
N LEU A 52 -12.19 4.68 13.49
CA LEU A 52 -11.15 3.84 14.08
C LEU A 52 -11.10 3.99 15.61
N GLY A 53 -11.66 5.06 16.18
CA GLY A 53 -11.50 5.42 17.59
C GLY A 53 -10.01 5.57 17.94
N MET A 54 -9.27 6.34 17.12
CA MET A 54 -7.84 6.57 17.27
C MET A 54 -7.51 8.04 17.07
N SER A 55 -6.59 8.57 17.85
CA SER A 55 -6.04 9.91 17.66
C SER A 55 -5.08 9.96 16.47
N GLU A 56 -4.88 11.15 15.90
CA GLU A 56 -3.93 11.34 14.80
C GLU A 56 -2.49 10.98 15.18
N ARG A 57 -2.12 11.19 16.44
CA ARG A 57 -0.80 10.81 16.98
C ARG A 57 -0.62 9.29 17.02
N GLU A 58 -1.63 8.55 17.48
CA GLU A 58 -1.61 7.08 17.47
C GLU A 58 -1.57 6.52 16.04
N ILE A 59 -2.30 7.15 15.12
CA ILE A 59 -2.26 6.82 13.69
C ILE A 59 -0.84 6.98 13.15
N ARG A 60 -0.21 8.15 13.34
CA ARG A 60 1.16 8.41 12.87
C ARG A 60 2.15 7.40 13.45
N SER A 61 2.12 7.19 14.76
CA SER A 61 3.02 6.26 15.44
C SER A 61 2.91 4.81 14.92
N GLN A 62 1.71 4.39 14.50
CA GLN A 62 1.53 3.06 13.93
C GLN A 62 1.89 3.01 12.44
N LEU A 63 1.63 4.06 11.66
CA LEU A 63 2.08 4.14 10.26
C LEU A 63 3.61 4.17 10.14
N GLU A 64 4.31 4.78 11.11
CA GLU A 64 5.78 4.79 11.21
C GLU A 64 6.37 3.38 11.31
N LYS A 65 5.61 2.40 11.81
CA LYS A 65 6.04 1.00 11.88
C LYS A 65 5.98 0.30 10.52
N GLY A 66 5.56 0.98 9.46
CA GLY A 66 5.36 0.44 8.10
C GLY A 66 6.59 -0.24 7.47
N ASP A 67 7.77 -0.01 8.01
CA ASP A 67 9.04 -0.64 7.63
C ASP A 67 9.41 -1.87 8.48
N SER A 68 8.51 -2.30 9.38
CA SER A 68 8.73 -3.42 10.29
C SER A 68 7.61 -4.46 10.20
N LEU A 69 7.89 -5.69 10.64
CA LEU A 69 6.89 -6.74 10.80
C LEU A 69 5.83 -6.38 11.85
N ALA A 70 6.16 -5.50 12.81
CA ALA A 70 5.22 -5.10 13.86
C ALA A 70 3.98 -4.39 13.31
N PHE A 71 4.05 -3.79 12.11
CA PHE A 71 2.93 -3.04 11.52
C PHE A 71 1.66 -3.86 11.38
N GLU A 72 1.74 -5.10 10.89
CA GLU A 72 0.56 -5.94 10.65
C GLU A 72 -0.16 -6.34 11.95
N LYS A 73 0.57 -6.29 13.07
CA LYS A 73 0.03 -6.61 14.39
C LYS A 73 -0.65 -5.41 15.04
N THR A 74 -0.46 -4.21 14.50
CA THR A 74 -1.00 -2.96 15.05
C THR A 74 -2.53 -2.90 15.03
N ALA A 75 -3.10 -2.11 15.94
CA ALA A 75 -4.54 -1.86 15.97
C ALA A 75 -5.02 -1.15 14.71
N LEU A 76 -4.23 -0.20 14.19
CA LEU A 76 -4.51 0.55 12.98
C LEU A 76 -4.68 -0.40 11.79
N TYR A 77 -3.72 -1.30 11.59
CA TYR A 77 -3.76 -2.27 10.50
C TYR A 77 -5.05 -3.10 10.56
N LYS A 78 -5.32 -3.72 11.71
CA LYS A 78 -6.51 -4.57 11.91
C LYS A 78 -7.81 -3.80 11.71
N LYS A 79 -7.93 -2.60 12.30
CA LYS A 79 -9.14 -1.78 12.23
C LYS A 79 -9.42 -1.25 10.82
N VAL A 80 -8.40 -0.80 10.09
CA VAL A 80 -8.56 -0.35 8.69
C VAL A 80 -9.08 -1.47 7.81
N TYR A 81 -8.51 -2.67 7.92
CA TYR A 81 -8.99 -3.80 7.14
C TYR A 81 -10.40 -4.21 7.52
N LYS A 82 -10.71 -4.30 8.82
CA LYS A 82 -12.08 -4.59 9.28
C LYS A 82 -13.09 -3.58 8.69
N LEU A 83 -12.75 -2.30 8.70
CA LEU A 83 -13.59 -1.24 8.15
C LEU A 83 -13.73 -1.36 6.62
N ALA A 84 -12.64 -1.63 5.91
CA ALA A 84 -12.63 -1.77 4.45
C ALA A 84 -13.40 -3.01 3.98
N GLU A 85 -13.24 -4.14 4.66
CA GLU A 85 -13.95 -5.39 4.37
C GLU A 85 -15.44 -5.26 4.67
N ALA A 86 -15.81 -4.61 5.79
CA ALA A 86 -17.20 -4.30 6.09
C ALA A 86 -17.87 -3.42 5.01
N LYS A 87 -17.14 -2.44 4.45
CA LYS A 87 -17.67 -1.60 3.36
C LYS A 87 -17.74 -2.30 2.01
N THR A 88 -16.84 -3.25 1.74
CA THR A 88 -16.75 -3.92 0.44
C THR A 88 -17.47 -5.26 0.38
N GLY A 89 -17.89 -5.80 1.53
CA GLY A 89 -18.57 -7.09 1.64
C GLY A 89 -17.66 -8.29 1.34
N LYS A 90 -16.34 -8.10 1.28
CA LYS A 90 -15.38 -9.16 0.95
C LYS A 90 -14.06 -8.98 1.68
N THR A 91 -13.34 -10.09 1.87
CA THR A 91 -11.98 -10.10 2.42
C THR A 91 -11.01 -9.45 1.44
N LEU A 92 -10.12 -8.58 1.94
CA LEU A 92 -9.13 -7.89 1.11
C LEU A 92 -7.76 -8.58 1.18
N ALA A 93 -7.05 -8.58 0.05
CA ALA A 93 -5.69 -9.09 -0.03
C ALA A 93 -4.76 -8.28 0.90
N ARG A 94 -3.81 -8.98 1.54
CA ARG A 94 -2.82 -8.39 2.46
C ARG A 94 -1.48 -8.09 1.82
N GLU A 95 -1.31 -8.52 0.57
CA GLU A 95 -0.15 -8.28 -0.27
C GLU A 95 -0.63 -7.90 -1.68
N MET A 96 0.05 -6.96 -2.30
CA MET A 96 -0.28 -6.45 -3.63
C MET A 96 0.99 -5.98 -4.31
N LEU A 97 1.13 -6.26 -5.61
CA LEU A 97 2.24 -5.68 -6.37
C LEU A 97 2.13 -4.15 -6.31
N PRO A 98 3.15 -3.45 -5.77
CA PRO A 98 3.08 -2.00 -5.69
C PRO A 98 3.04 -1.43 -7.11
N GLY A 99 2.12 -0.48 -7.30
CA GLY A 99 1.98 0.31 -8.51
C GLY A 99 3.14 1.30 -8.61
N ILE A 100 4.35 0.79 -8.83
CA ILE A 100 5.53 1.63 -9.08
C ILE A 100 5.36 2.21 -10.49
N GLN A 101 5.16 3.53 -10.58
CA GLN A 101 5.50 4.21 -11.82
C GLN A 101 7.02 4.22 -11.93
N LEU A 102 7.56 3.34 -12.77
CA LEU A 102 8.95 3.40 -13.19
C LEU A 102 9.12 4.64 -14.08
N GLU A 103 9.43 5.79 -13.49
CA GLU A 103 9.91 6.94 -14.26
C GLU A 103 11.42 6.81 -14.41
N SER A 104 11.85 6.47 -15.62
CA SER A 104 13.25 6.49 -16.03
C SER A 104 13.37 7.45 -17.22
N PRO A 105 14.44 8.27 -17.34
CA PRO A 105 14.59 9.28 -18.40
C PRO A 105 14.57 8.71 -19.83
N LYS A 106 14.66 7.38 -20.00
CA LYS A 106 14.64 6.67 -21.29
C LYS A 106 13.32 5.94 -21.58
N ILE A 107 12.26 6.15 -20.79
CA ILE A 107 11.01 5.41 -20.93
C ILE A 107 9.86 6.40 -21.18
N THR A 108 9.52 6.59 -22.46
CA THR A 108 8.45 7.49 -22.92
C THR A 108 7.04 6.88 -22.83
N ARG A 109 6.87 5.72 -22.17
CA ARG A 109 5.56 5.07 -21.98
C ARG A 109 5.41 4.48 -20.59
N LYS A 110 4.26 4.74 -19.94
CA LYS A 110 3.88 4.24 -18.62
C LYS A 110 3.91 2.71 -18.59
N LEU A 111 5.03 2.13 -18.18
CA LEU A 111 5.16 0.69 -17.93
C LEU A 111 4.79 0.44 -16.47
N THR A 112 3.67 -0.24 -16.24
CA THR A 112 3.25 -0.67 -14.91
C THR A 112 4.00 -1.93 -14.50
N THR A 113 4.28 -2.12 -13.20
CA THR A 113 4.92 -3.33 -12.65
C THR A 113 4.20 -4.63 -13.06
N ALA A 114 2.88 -4.58 -13.24
CA ALA A 114 2.08 -5.70 -13.75
C ALA A 114 2.50 -6.16 -15.15
N TRP A 115 3.05 -5.25 -15.97
CA TRP A 115 3.51 -5.56 -17.31
C TRP A 115 4.88 -6.26 -17.34
N PHE A 116 5.76 -5.97 -16.36
CA PHE A 116 7.06 -6.62 -16.23
C PHE A 116 6.94 -8.07 -15.76
N ALA A 117 6.07 -8.33 -14.78
CA ALA A 117 5.79 -9.69 -14.29
C ALA A 117 5.34 -10.63 -15.42
N LYS A 118 4.42 -10.16 -16.28
CA LYS A 118 3.93 -10.94 -17.43
C LYS A 118 5.03 -11.27 -18.45
N ARG A 119 5.95 -10.34 -18.74
CA ARG A 119 7.02 -10.55 -19.71
C ARG A 119 8.11 -11.51 -19.23
N VAL A 120 8.39 -11.52 -17.93
CA VAL A 120 9.35 -12.44 -17.31
C VAL A 120 8.80 -13.86 -17.32
N ASP A 121 7.50 -14.04 -17.02
CA ASP A 121 6.83 -15.35 -17.13
C ASP A 121 6.83 -15.87 -18.58
N GLU A 122 6.51 -15.03 -19.58
CA GLU A 122 6.56 -15.43 -20.99
C GLU A 122 7.97 -15.82 -21.47
N ARG A 123 9.04 -15.27 -20.87
CA ARG A 123 10.42 -15.65 -21.18
C ARG A 123 10.84 -16.92 -20.45
N ARG A 124 10.40 -17.11 -19.20
CA ARG A 124 10.65 -18.35 -18.44
C ARG A 124 9.93 -19.55 -19.05
N ALA A 125 8.68 -19.37 -19.48
CA ALA A 125 7.91 -20.40 -20.19
C ALA A 125 8.58 -20.84 -21.50
N ARG A 126 9.21 -19.91 -22.23
CA ARG A 126 9.98 -20.22 -23.45
C ARG A 126 11.30 -20.94 -23.20
N CYS A 127 11.92 -20.77 -22.04
CA CYS A 127 13.14 -21.51 -21.68
C CYS A 127 12.85 -22.91 -21.11
N MET A 128 11.66 -23.14 -20.54
CA MET A 128 11.24 -24.45 -20.00
C MET A 128 10.52 -25.34 -21.02
N GLY A 129 10.27 -24.84 -22.23
CA GLY A 129 9.61 -25.56 -23.34
C GLY A 129 10.58 -26.12 -24.38
N ARG A 130 11.84 -26.36 -24.01
CA ARG A 130 12.80 -27.14 -24.79
C ARG A 130 13.25 -28.34 -23.97
#